data_AF-A0A3N4JCD3-F1
#
_entry.id   AF-A0A3N4JCD3-F1
#
_cell.length_a   1.000
_cell.length_b   1.000
_cell.length_c   1.000
_cell.angle_alpha   90.00
_cell.angle_beta   90.00
_cell.angle_gamma   90.00
#
_symmetry.space_group_name_H-M   'P 1'
#
loop_
_entity.id
_entity.type
_entity.pdbx_description
1 polymer ?
#
loop_
_entity_poly.entity_id
_entity_poly.type
_entity_poly.pdbx_seq_one_letter_code
_entity_poly.pdbx_strand_id
1 'polypeptide(L)'
;MKSILAVVLTLLNFFLFASAAGGRTDYPPSCEQCDPLPPNNHCDITTSCIRTEPTGQYHCACRAGYKAAGSDTDGSLQYRTNFGGQEYRVFVRPGVVCDTLCDEYWLGPQSCAEIPVRPECS
;
A
#
# COMPACT_ATOMS: atom_id res chain seq x y z
N MET A 1 64.76 -5.59 -22.16
CA MET A 1 63.87 -4.40 -22.27
C MET A 1 62.56 -4.75 -22.99
N LYS A 2 61.76 -5.68 -22.46
CA LYS A 2 60.45 -6.05 -23.05
C LYS A 2 59.33 -6.26 -22.00
N SER A 3 59.61 -6.00 -20.73
CA SER A 3 58.70 -6.39 -19.63
C SER A 3 58.07 -5.24 -18.85
N ILE A 4 58.29 -3.98 -19.25
CA ILE A 4 57.73 -2.83 -18.52
C ILE A 4 56.46 -2.28 -19.21
N LEU A 5 56.35 -2.42 -20.54
CA LEU A 5 55.21 -1.92 -21.31
C LEU A 5 53.90 -2.72 -21.07
N ALA A 6 54.01 -3.99 -20.70
CA ALA A 6 52.84 -4.85 -20.46
C ALA A 6 52.17 -4.59 -19.09
N VAL A 7 52.91 -4.07 -18.11
CA VAL A 7 52.41 -3.84 -16.75
C VAL A 7 51.58 -2.54 -16.66
N VAL A 8 51.92 -1.53 -17.46
CA VAL A 8 51.22 -0.24 -17.49
C VAL A 8 49.85 -0.36 -18.17
N LEU A 9 49.71 -1.25 -19.16
CA LEU A 9 48.45 -1.41 -19.90
C LEU A 9 47.38 -2.22 -19.14
N THR A 10 47.77 -3.01 -18.13
CA THR A 10 46.84 -3.78 -17.28
C THR A 10 46.26 -2.99 -16.11
N LEU A 11 46.83 -1.83 -15.75
CA LEU A 11 46.37 -1.03 -14.61
C LEU A 11 45.36 0.07 -14.98
N LEU A 12 45.14 0.31 -16.27
CA LEU A 12 44.23 1.34 -16.78
C LEU A 12 42.87 0.79 -17.24
N ASN A 13 42.66 -0.52 -17.15
CA ASN A 13 41.41 -1.15 -17.54
C ASN A 13 40.54 -1.45 -16.32
N PHE A 14 39.41 -0.75 -16.28
CA PHE A 14 38.22 -1.03 -15.50
C PHE A 14 38.20 -0.58 -14.03
N PHE A 15 38.62 0.67 -13.82
CA PHE A 15 38.05 1.56 -12.79
C PHE A 15 36.65 2.10 -13.18
N LEU A 16 35.81 1.31 -13.86
CA LEU A 16 34.52 1.74 -14.39
C LEU A 16 33.49 0.61 -14.31
N PHE A 17 32.97 0.34 -13.11
CA PHE A 17 31.60 -0.13 -12.88
C PHE A 17 31.17 0.23 -11.44
N ALA A 18 31.24 1.53 -11.11
CA ALA A 18 30.51 2.06 -9.97
C ALA A 18 29.16 2.59 -10.49
N SER A 19 28.21 1.67 -10.67
CA SER A 19 26.77 1.99 -10.77
C SER A 19 25.99 0.70 -10.53
N ALA A 20 26.12 0.11 -9.33
CA ALA A 20 24.94 -0.55 -8.78
C ALA A 20 24.00 0.60 -8.44
N ALA A 21 23.01 0.78 -9.31
CA ALA A 21 21.86 1.62 -9.08
C ALA A 21 21.50 1.50 -7.60
N GLY A 22 21.44 2.64 -6.91
CA GLY A 22 20.77 2.68 -5.62
C GLY A 22 19.43 2.03 -5.86
N GLY A 23 19.27 0.82 -5.34
CA GLY A 23 17.98 0.17 -5.31
C GLY A 23 17.10 1.21 -4.66
N ARG A 24 16.18 1.78 -5.44
CA ARG A 24 15.00 2.37 -4.84
C ARG A 24 14.52 1.24 -3.97
N THR A 25 14.59 1.43 -2.65
CA THR A 25 13.78 0.62 -1.76
C THR A 25 12.40 0.76 -2.37
N ASP A 26 11.91 -0.31 -3.01
CA ASP A 26 10.49 -0.49 -3.24
C ASP A 26 9.91 -0.43 -1.84
N TYR A 27 9.60 0.79 -1.40
CA TYR A 27 8.90 0.98 -0.15
C TYR A 27 7.56 0.31 -0.43
N PRO A 28 7.23 -0.80 0.27
CA PRO A 28 5.94 -1.43 0.08
C PRO A 28 4.89 -0.32 0.23
N PRO A 29 3.86 -0.27 -0.64
CA PRO A 29 3.06 0.94 -0.81
C PRO A 29 2.53 1.34 0.57
N SER A 30 2.92 2.52 1.04
CA SER A 30 2.57 2.97 2.39
C SER A 30 1.06 2.91 2.53
N CYS A 31 0.57 2.05 3.41
CA CYS A 31 -0.82 2.06 3.82
C CYS A 31 -1.00 3.36 4.62
N GLU A 32 -1.38 4.44 3.92
CA GLU A 32 -1.45 5.76 4.52
C GLU A 32 -2.43 5.71 5.69
N GLN A 33 -1.93 6.06 6.88
CA GLN A 33 -2.70 5.96 8.10
C GLN A 33 -3.44 7.27 8.38
N CYS A 34 -4.64 7.14 8.94
CA CYS A 34 -5.35 8.27 9.52
C CYS A 34 -4.92 8.50 10.97
N ASP A 35 -5.07 9.72 11.46
CA ASP A 35 -4.89 10.03 12.89
C ASP A 35 -6.25 9.85 13.61
N PRO A 36 -6.35 9.05 14.69
CA PRO A 36 -7.61 8.94 15.43
C PRO A 36 -8.03 10.25 16.13
N LEU A 37 -7.15 11.25 16.26
CA LEU A 37 -7.50 12.56 16.81
C LEU A 37 -8.36 13.34 15.80
N PRO A 38 -9.56 13.81 16.21
CA PRO A 38 -10.48 14.52 15.31
C PRO A 38 -9.88 15.64 14.43
N PRO A 39 -9.00 16.53 14.93
CA PRO A 39 -8.47 17.61 14.08
C PRO A 39 -7.55 17.12 12.96
N ASN A 40 -6.97 15.93 13.07
CA ASN A 40 -5.98 15.37 12.14
C ASN A 40 -6.53 14.15 11.38
N ASN A 41 -7.81 13.82 11.57
CA ASN A 41 -8.37 12.56 11.12
C ASN A 41 -8.29 12.36 9.61
N HIS A 42 -8.60 13.42 8.88
CA HIS A 42 -8.54 13.52 7.42
C HIS A 42 -9.28 12.41 6.65
N CYS A 43 -9.98 11.48 7.29
CA CYS A 43 -10.91 10.59 6.63
C CYS A 43 -12.10 11.38 6.08
N ASP A 44 -12.63 10.93 4.96
CA ASP A 44 -13.88 11.48 4.43
C ASP A 44 -15.06 11.11 5.33
N ILE A 45 -16.13 11.92 5.32
CA ILE A 45 -17.34 11.71 6.13
C ILE A 45 -18.02 10.35 5.86
N THR A 46 -17.77 9.75 4.69
CA THR A 46 -18.28 8.43 4.30
C THR A 46 -17.50 7.26 4.90
N THR A 47 -16.42 7.57 5.60
CA THR A 47 -15.51 6.60 6.22
C THR A 47 -15.34 6.87 7.72
N SER A 48 -14.61 6.00 8.42
CA SER A 48 -14.24 6.22 9.81
C SER A 48 -12.82 5.73 10.07
N CYS A 49 -12.01 6.53 10.75
CA CYS A 49 -10.67 6.10 11.16
C CYS A 49 -10.79 5.05 12.27
N ILE A 50 -10.35 3.83 12.00
CA ILE A 50 -10.39 2.73 12.96
C ILE A 50 -9.02 2.09 13.08
N ARG A 51 -8.75 1.53 14.25
CA ARG A 51 -7.58 0.69 14.48
C ARG A 51 -7.87 -0.72 13.95
N THR A 52 -7.04 -1.22 13.05
CA THR A 52 -7.09 -2.58 12.52
C THR A 52 -6.28 -3.55 13.37
N GLU A 53 -6.58 -4.84 13.26
CA GLU A 53 -5.84 -5.92 13.91
C GLU A 53 -5.34 -6.89 12.81
N PRO A 54 -4.23 -7.62 13.04
CA PRO A 54 -3.49 -7.74 14.30
C PRO A 54 -2.37 -6.71 14.52
N THR A 55 -2.12 -5.85 13.53
CA THR A 55 -0.91 -5.01 13.49
C THR A 55 -1.13 -3.65 14.17
N GLY A 56 -2.38 -3.21 14.28
CA GLY A 56 -2.74 -2.03 15.08
C GLY A 56 -2.64 -0.72 14.33
N GLN A 57 -2.62 -0.74 13.00
CA GLN A 57 -2.57 0.46 12.15
C GLN A 57 -3.93 1.17 12.14
N TYR A 58 -3.92 2.46 11.83
CA TYR A 58 -5.15 3.26 11.72
C TYR A 58 -5.49 3.53 10.26
N HIS A 59 -6.69 3.12 9.83
CA HIS A 59 -7.12 3.27 8.44
C HIS A 59 -8.54 3.83 8.34
N CYS A 60 -8.80 4.58 7.26
CA CYS A 60 -10.15 5.04 6.95
C CYS A 60 -10.97 3.86 6.42
N ALA A 61 -11.84 3.32 7.25
CA ALA A 61 -12.69 2.19 6.91
C ALA A 61 -14.00 2.67 6.26
N CYS A 62 -14.35 2.02 5.16
CA CYS A 62 -15.63 2.19 4.52
C CYS A 62 -16.76 1.58 5.37
N ARG A 63 -17.99 2.03 5.08
CA ARG A 63 -19.21 1.34 5.50
C ARG A 63 -19.23 -0.07 4.90
N ALA A 64 -19.86 -1.02 5.58
CA ALA A 64 -19.93 -2.40 5.10
C ALA A 64 -20.61 -2.46 3.72
N GLY A 65 -19.98 -3.13 2.76
CA GLY A 65 -20.50 -3.25 1.39
C GLY A 65 -20.23 -2.04 0.49
N TYR A 66 -19.40 -1.09 0.92
CA TYR A 66 -19.00 0.08 0.14
C TYR A 66 -17.49 0.09 -0.14
N LYS A 67 -17.13 0.68 -1.28
CA LYS A 67 -15.78 0.85 -1.83
C LYS A 67 -15.57 2.26 -2.41
N ALA A 68 -14.33 2.59 -2.74
CA ALA A 68 -14.02 3.86 -3.41
C ALA A 68 -14.47 3.81 -4.87
N ALA A 69 -14.76 4.97 -5.45
CA ALA A 69 -14.97 5.08 -6.89
C ALA A 69 -13.60 5.01 -7.60
N GLY A 70 -13.24 3.85 -8.15
CA GLY A 70 -11.96 3.64 -8.83
C GLY A 70 -11.77 2.20 -9.30
N SER A 71 -10.56 1.88 -9.77
CA SER A 71 -10.22 0.50 -10.12
C SER A 71 -10.19 -0.37 -8.87
N ASP A 72 -10.85 -1.52 -8.90
CA ASP A 72 -10.84 -2.48 -7.78
C ASP A 72 -9.42 -2.99 -7.47
N THR A 73 -8.54 -3.00 -8.46
CA THR A 73 -7.16 -3.46 -8.33
C THR A 73 -6.18 -2.37 -7.88
N ASP A 74 -6.62 -1.12 -7.70
CA ASP A 74 -5.74 -0.03 -7.26
C ASP A 74 -5.54 -0.08 -5.74
N GLY A 75 -4.55 -0.87 -5.32
CA GLY A 75 -4.16 -1.04 -3.92
C GLY A 75 -3.62 0.22 -3.23
N SER A 76 -3.36 1.30 -3.98
CA SER A 76 -2.97 2.61 -3.41
C SER A 76 -4.18 3.47 -3.06
N LEU A 77 -5.32 3.20 -3.70
CA LEU A 77 -6.60 3.85 -3.46
C LEU A 77 -7.40 3.11 -2.39
N GLN A 78 -7.53 1.79 -2.57
CA GLN A 78 -8.42 0.95 -1.77
C GLN A 78 -7.87 -0.46 -1.61
N TYR A 79 -8.16 -1.07 -0.46
CA TYR A 79 -7.74 -2.44 -0.16
C TYR A 79 -8.61 -3.07 0.93
N ARG A 80 -8.54 -4.39 1.03
CA ARG A 80 -8.96 -5.15 2.21
C ARG A 80 -7.74 -5.54 3.01
N THR A 81 -7.91 -5.95 4.26
CA THR A 81 -6.80 -6.36 5.13
C THR A 81 -7.19 -7.58 5.97
N ASN A 82 -6.24 -8.20 6.68
CA ASN A 82 -6.49 -9.39 7.51
C ASN A 82 -7.12 -9.05 8.87
N PHE A 83 -8.13 -8.18 8.86
CA PHE A 83 -8.86 -7.79 10.06
C PHE A 83 -9.97 -8.80 10.34
N GLY A 84 -9.67 -9.76 11.23
CA GLY A 84 -10.59 -10.85 11.59
C GLY A 84 -11.96 -10.37 12.04
N GLY A 85 -13.02 -10.95 11.44
CA GLY A 85 -14.41 -10.57 11.67
C GLY A 85 -14.84 -9.24 11.02
N GLN A 86 -13.95 -8.59 10.28
CA GLN A 86 -14.18 -7.35 9.53
C GLN A 86 -13.76 -7.50 8.06
N GLU A 87 -13.71 -8.73 7.55
CA GLU A 87 -13.22 -9.06 6.21
C GLU A 87 -14.02 -8.35 5.12
N TYR A 88 -15.28 -7.99 5.38
CA TYR A 88 -16.16 -7.26 4.47
C TYR A 88 -15.82 -5.77 4.31
N ARG A 89 -14.85 -5.25 5.08
CA ARG A 89 -14.49 -3.83 5.05
C ARG A 89 -13.43 -3.56 4.00
N VAL A 90 -13.70 -2.53 3.21
CA VAL A 90 -12.70 -1.84 2.40
C VAL A 90 -12.09 -0.71 3.21
N PHE A 91 -10.81 -0.46 3.00
CA PHE A 91 -10.03 0.61 3.59
C PHE A 91 -9.47 1.47 2.47
N VAL A 92 -9.41 2.78 2.71
CA VAL A 92 -8.92 3.76 1.76
C VAL A 92 -7.92 4.69 2.43
N ARG A 93 -7.08 5.37 1.63
CA ARG A 93 -6.24 6.44 2.14
C ARG A 93 -7.09 7.65 2.60
N PRO A 94 -6.59 8.51 3.51
CA PRO A 94 -7.29 9.71 3.95
C PRO A 94 -7.80 10.60 2.78
N GLY A 95 -8.97 11.19 2.98
CA GLY A 95 -9.64 12.09 2.03
C GLY A 95 -10.37 11.39 0.87
N VAL A 96 -10.33 10.06 0.78
CA VAL A 96 -11.03 9.31 -0.27
C VAL A 96 -12.47 9.02 0.14
N VAL A 97 -13.40 9.38 -0.75
CA VAL A 97 -14.83 9.08 -0.62
C VAL A 97 -15.08 7.60 -0.85
N CYS A 98 -15.85 6.96 0.04
CA CYS A 98 -16.18 5.54 -0.02
C CYS A 98 -17.70 5.29 -0.06
N ASP A 99 -18.33 5.72 -1.16
CA ASP A 99 -19.79 5.68 -1.37
C ASP A 99 -20.24 4.83 -2.57
N THR A 100 -19.33 4.06 -3.17
CA THR A 100 -19.68 3.12 -4.25
C THR A 100 -20.04 1.77 -3.66
N LEU A 101 -21.12 1.13 -4.11
CA LEU A 101 -21.43 -0.24 -3.67
C LEU A 101 -20.40 -1.22 -4.24
N CYS A 102 -20.03 -2.21 -3.43
CA CYS A 102 -19.32 -3.39 -3.91
C CYS A 102 -20.22 -4.23 -4.82
N ASP A 103 -19.62 -5.03 -5.70
CA ASP A 103 -20.32 -5.81 -6.72
C ASP A 103 -21.31 -6.79 -6.07
N GLU A 104 -20.90 -7.43 -4.98
CA GLU A 104 -21.71 -8.37 -4.19
C GLU A 104 -21.94 -7.87 -2.76
N TYR A 105 -22.37 -6.60 -2.60
CA TYR A 105 -22.53 -5.94 -1.30
C TYR A 105 -23.48 -6.67 -0.31
N TRP A 106 -24.35 -7.54 -0.78
CA TRP A 106 -25.36 -8.26 0.02
C TRP A 106 -24.85 -9.56 0.67
N LEU A 107 -23.63 -10.01 0.40
CA LEU A 107 -23.09 -11.28 0.92
C LEU A 107 -22.55 -11.21 2.36
N GLY A 108 -22.79 -10.10 3.06
CA GLY A 108 -22.40 -9.93 4.46
C GLY A 108 -20.87 -10.00 4.61
N PRO A 109 -20.31 -10.97 5.36
CA PRO A 109 -18.86 -11.10 5.53
C PRO A 109 -18.06 -11.28 4.24
N GLN A 110 -18.71 -11.76 3.17
CA GLN A 110 -18.06 -11.97 1.86
C GLN A 110 -18.26 -10.78 0.90
N SER A 111 -18.90 -9.70 1.34
CA SER A 111 -19.03 -8.49 0.53
C SER A 111 -17.65 -7.91 0.17
N CYS A 112 -17.58 -7.26 -0.99
CA CYS A 112 -16.36 -6.60 -1.49
C CYS A 112 -15.21 -7.57 -1.81
N ALA A 113 -15.53 -8.80 -2.21
CA ALA A 113 -14.55 -9.82 -2.58
C ALA A 113 -13.64 -9.42 -3.76
N GLU A 114 -14.10 -8.50 -4.60
CA GLU A 114 -13.36 -7.95 -5.74
C GLU A 114 -12.15 -7.08 -5.34
N ILE A 115 -12.11 -6.56 -4.10
CA ILE A 115 -11.02 -5.72 -3.62
C ILE A 115 -9.87 -6.60 -3.07
N PRO A 116 -8.62 -6.43 -3.56
CA PRO A 116 -7.48 -7.21 -3.09
C PRO A 116 -7.18 -7.03 -1.60
N VAL A 117 -6.77 -8.13 -0.97
CA VAL A 117 -6.26 -8.12 0.41
C VAL A 117 -4.80 -7.69 0.41
N ARG A 118 -4.46 -6.73 1.28
CA ARG A 118 -3.11 -6.25 1.57
C ARG A 118 -2.75 -6.57 3.03
N PRO A 119 -2.17 -7.76 3.31
CA PRO A 119 -1.84 -8.20 4.68
C PRO A 119 -0.91 -7.25 5.44
N GLU A 120 -0.09 -6.49 4.73
CA GLU A 120 0.83 -5.52 5.30
C GLU A 120 0.15 -4.25 5.86
N CYS A 121 -1.12 -4.04 5.53
CA CYS A 121 -1.96 -2.92 5.98
C CYS A 121 -2.94 -3.34 7.11
N SER A 122 -2.60 -4.35 7.92
CA SER A 122 -3.44 -4.80 9.04
C SER A 122 -3.14 -4.06 10.33
#